data_AF-A0A3C1RM77-F1
#
_entry.id   AF-A0A3C1RM77-F1
#
_cell.length_a   1.000
_cell.length_b   1.000
_cell.length_c   1.000
_cell.angle_alpha   90.00
_cell.angle_beta   90.00
_cell.angle_gamma   90.00
#
_symmetry.space_group_name_H-M   'P 1'
#
loop_
_entity.id
_entity.type
_entity.pdbx_description
1 polymer ?
#
loop_
_entity_poly.entity_id
_entity_poly.type
_entity_poly.pdbx_seq_one_letter_code
_entity_poly.pdbx_strand_id
1 'polypeptide(L)'
;SKFEYDGALNPNFQPGLFQLEIESIKAYGGKVLPRFVQVSSAGVTRPGKPGLNLAEEPPAVRLNEQLGGILTWKLKGEDVIRSSGIPYTIIRPCALTEAPAGSTLKFAQGDTIKGQVSREDIAELCIQALTQPSACHTTFEVKTEADSQFSGNWDELFSELKSD
;
A
#
# COMPACT_ATOMS: atom_id res chain seq x y z
N SER A 1 32.28 -29.44 -14.72
CA SER A 1 32.41 -28.17 -15.45
C SER A 1 33.59 -28.27 -16.40
N LYS A 2 33.58 -27.57 -17.54
CA LYS A 2 34.75 -27.54 -18.46
C LYS A 2 35.95 -26.80 -17.85
N PHE A 3 35.68 -25.90 -16.90
CA PHE A 3 36.68 -25.10 -16.21
C PHE A 3 36.58 -25.27 -14.69
N GLU A 4 37.72 -25.21 -14.01
CA GLU A 4 37.85 -25.11 -12.54
C GLU A 4 37.57 -23.69 -12.05
N TYR A 5 37.49 -23.51 -10.72
CA TYR A 5 37.22 -22.20 -10.10
C TYR A 5 38.28 -21.14 -10.41
N ASP A 6 39.51 -21.56 -10.73
CA ASP A 6 40.61 -20.70 -11.15
C ASP A 6 40.59 -20.37 -12.66
N GLY A 7 39.59 -20.87 -13.39
CA GLY A 7 39.45 -20.70 -14.84
C GLY A 7 40.34 -21.65 -15.66
N ALA A 8 41.13 -22.51 -15.03
CA ALA A 8 41.92 -23.52 -15.74
C ALA A 8 41.03 -24.65 -16.29
N LEU A 9 41.53 -25.38 -17.29
CA LEU A 9 40.86 -26.57 -17.82
C LEU A 9 40.83 -27.67 -16.76
N ASN A 10 39.65 -28.21 -16.46
CA ASN A 10 39.51 -29.36 -15.56
C ASN A 10 40.04 -30.63 -16.28
N PRO A 11 41.13 -31.26 -15.79
CA PRO A 11 41.74 -32.42 -16.44
C PRO A 11 40.87 -33.69 -16.36
N ASN A 12 39.89 -33.71 -15.45
CA ASN A 12 38.91 -34.79 -15.30
C ASN A 12 37.63 -34.52 -16.09
N PHE A 13 37.56 -33.44 -16.86
CA PHE A 13 36.39 -33.15 -17.69
C PHE A 13 36.26 -34.21 -18.80
N GLN A 14 35.11 -34.87 -18.82
CA GLN A 14 34.70 -35.70 -19.96
C GLN A 14 33.41 -35.12 -20.56
N PRO A 15 33.35 -34.85 -21.87
CA PRO A 15 32.13 -34.43 -22.53
C PRO A 15 31.11 -35.58 -22.47
N GLY A 16 30.01 -35.37 -21.75
CA GLY A 16 28.86 -36.26 -21.72
C GLY A 16 27.69 -35.70 -22.53
N LEU A 17 26.71 -36.57 -22.85
CA LEU A 17 25.42 -36.14 -23.40
C LEU A 17 24.61 -35.48 -22.28
N PHE A 18 24.73 -34.17 -22.15
CA PHE A 18 23.81 -33.38 -21.33
C PHE A 18 22.76 -32.77 -22.24
N GLN A 19 21.51 -33.15 -22.03
CA GLN A 19 20.36 -32.55 -22.69
C GLN A 19 19.43 -32.00 -21.62
N LEU A 20 19.17 -30.70 -21.67
CA LEU A 20 18.14 -30.05 -20.87
C LEU A 20 16.98 -29.73 -21.80
N GLU A 21 15.91 -30.52 -21.70
CA GLU A 21 14.66 -30.21 -22.40
C GLU A 21 13.87 -29.22 -21.57
N ILE A 22 13.80 -27.98 -22.04
CA ILE A 22 13.01 -26.92 -21.41
C ILE A 22 11.65 -26.91 -22.11
N GLU A 23 10.60 -27.38 -21.44
CA GLU A 23 9.23 -27.35 -21.97
C GLU A 23 8.71 -25.91 -22.09
N SER A 24 9.00 -25.06 -21.09
CA SER A 24 8.72 -23.63 -21.16
C SER A 24 9.64 -22.82 -20.23
N ILE A 25 9.85 -21.56 -20.59
CA ILE A 25 10.40 -20.52 -19.72
C ILE A 25 9.34 -19.42 -19.64
N LYS A 26 9.02 -18.99 -18.43
CA LYS A 26 8.15 -17.83 -18.19
C LYS A 26 8.89 -16.83 -17.30
N ALA A 27 8.94 -15.57 -17.74
CA ALA A 27 9.35 -14.49 -16.85
C ALA A 27 8.29 -14.33 -15.75
N TYR A 28 8.72 -14.29 -14.49
CA TYR A 28 7.87 -13.77 -13.42
C TYR A 28 7.66 -12.28 -13.69
N GLY A 29 6.40 -11.87 -13.88
CA GLY A 29 6.09 -10.50 -14.33
C GLY A 29 4.70 -10.37 -14.92
N GLY A 30 3.67 -10.78 -14.18
CA GLY A 30 2.29 -10.41 -14.49
C GLY A 30 2.03 -8.92 -14.24
N LYS A 31 0.76 -8.53 -14.08
CA LYS A 31 0.44 -7.19 -13.57
C LYS A 31 1.18 -6.97 -12.25
N VAL A 32 1.83 -5.82 -12.10
CA VAL A 32 2.48 -5.45 -10.85
C VAL A 32 1.40 -5.31 -9.79
N LEU A 33 1.53 -6.08 -8.71
CA LEU A 33 0.66 -6.03 -7.55
C LEU A 33 1.41 -5.38 -6.38
N PRO A 34 0.68 -4.77 -5.43
CA PRO A 34 1.28 -4.33 -4.18
C PRO A 34 2.01 -5.48 -3.49
N ARG A 35 3.25 -5.21 -3.09
CA ARG A 35 4.10 -6.11 -2.28
C ARG A 35 4.28 -5.61 -0.86
N PHE A 36 3.85 -4.38 -0.59
CA PHE A 36 3.90 -3.75 0.72
C PHE A 36 2.62 -2.94 0.94
N VAL A 37 1.91 -3.19 2.04
CA VAL A 37 0.72 -2.41 2.43
C VAL A 37 1.02 -1.71 3.74
N GLN A 38 0.91 -0.37 3.75
CA GLN A 38 1.09 0.43 4.96
C GLN A 38 -0.26 0.97 5.43
N VAL A 39 -0.59 0.71 6.70
CA VAL A 39 -1.68 1.43 7.40
C VAL A 39 -1.10 2.68 8.07
N SER A 40 -1.35 3.83 7.45
CA SER A 40 -0.92 5.14 7.90
C SER A 40 -2.04 5.85 8.69
N SER A 41 -2.41 7.08 8.34
CA SER A 41 -3.50 7.85 8.96
C SER A 41 -3.91 9.02 8.05
N ALA A 42 -5.21 9.30 7.97
CA ALA A 42 -5.68 10.51 7.30
C ALA A 42 -5.21 11.76 8.06
N GLY A 43 -4.88 12.81 7.31
CA GLY A 43 -4.45 14.09 7.85
C GLY A 43 -2.93 14.23 8.01
N VAL A 44 -2.11 13.25 7.59
CA VAL A 44 -0.65 13.32 7.72
C VAL A 44 -0.01 14.49 6.97
N THR A 45 -0.66 15.00 5.92
CA THR A 45 -0.22 16.21 5.19
C THR A 45 -0.90 17.50 5.65
N ARG A 46 -1.79 17.44 6.66
CA ARG A 46 -2.47 18.65 7.17
C ARG A 46 -1.61 19.50 8.10
N PRO A 47 -0.83 18.95 9.06
CA PRO A 47 0.05 19.76 9.91
C PRO A 47 0.92 20.70 9.09
N GLY A 48 0.86 22.00 9.39
CA GLY A 48 1.64 23.03 8.68
C GLY A 48 1.06 23.52 7.35
N LYS A 49 -0.11 23.03 6.89
CA LYS A 49 -0.79 23.62 5.72
C LYS A 49 -1.21 25.07 6.00
N PRO A 50 -0.85 26.05 5.15
CA PRO A 50 -1.34 27.42 5.28
C PRO A 50 -2.87 27.47 5.26
N GLY A 51 -3.47 28.29 6.12
CA GLY A 51 -4.93 28.47 6.19
C GLY A 51 -5.70 27.33 6.88
N LEU A 52 -5.02 26.37 7.51
CA LEU A 52 -5.67 25.31 8.28
C LEU A 52 -6.31 25.87 9.55
N ASN A 53 -7.63 25.71 9.71
CA ASN A 53 -8.30 25.96 10.98
C ASN A 53 -8.12 24.77 11.92
N LEU A 54 -7.10 24.83 12.79
CA LEU A 54 -6.77 23.75 13.74
C LEU A 54 -7.93 23.36 14.65
N ALA A 55 -8.85 24.28 14.98
CA ALA A 55 -9.97 23.97 15.89
C ALA A 55 -10.95 22.95 15.29
N GLU A 56 -11.09 22.93 13.96
CA GLU A 56 -11.98 22.04 13.21
C GLU A 56 -11.30 20.73 12.79
N GLU A 57 -10.02 20.57 13.11
CA GLU A 57 -9.27 19.37 12.77
C GLU A 57 -9.43 18.23 13.78
N PRO A 58 -9.33 16.97 13.33
CA PRO A 58 -9.33 15.83 14.23
C PRO A 58 -8.22 15.94 15.30
N PRO A 59 -8.42 15.34 16.49
CA PRO A 59 -7.45 15.41 17.58
C PRO A 59 -6.02 15.04 17.18
N ALA A 60 -5.83 14.04 16.31
CA ALA A 60 -4.50 13.63 15.85
C ALA A 60 -3.74 14.74 15.12
N VAL A 61 -4.43 15.59 14.35
CA VAL A 61 -3.81 16.73 13.65
C VAL A 61 -3.58 17.87 14.64
N ARG A 62 -4.60 18.20 15.44
CA ARG A 62 -4.56 19.32 16.39
C ARG A 62 -3.54 19.13 17.50
N LEU A 63 -3.32 17.89 17.94
CA LEU A 63 -2.42 17.52 19.03
C LEU A 63 -1.13 16.87 18.51
N ASN A 64 -0.82 16.96 17.21
CA ASN A 64 0.30 16.23 16.61
C ASN A 64 1.63 16.47 17.35
N GLU A 65 1.95 17.73 17.71
CA GLU A 65 3.18 18.06 18.45
C GLU A 65 3.20 17.43 19.85
N GLN A 66 2.07 17.47 20.57
CA GLN A 66 1.93 16.86 21.90
C GLN A 66 2.01 15.33 21.85
N LEU A 67 1.64 14.73 20.73
CA LEU A 67 1.77 13.30 20.44
C LEU A 67 3.16 12.95 19.87
N GLY A 68 4.15 13.84 20.00
CA GLY A 68 5.53 13.58 19.56
C GLY A 68 5.73 13.62 18.04
N GLY A 69 4.84 14.31 17.32
CA GLY A 69 4.89 14.41 15.86
C GLY A 69 4.47 13.12 15.15
N ILE A 70 3.56 12.34 15.74
CA ILE A 70 3.14 11.03 15.21
C ILE A 70 2.74 11.06 13.73
N LEU A 71 1.99 12.08 13.29
CA LEU A 71 1.59 12.24 11.89
C LEU A 71 2.77 12.63 11.00
N THR A 72 3.69 13.44 11.52
CA THR A 72 4.93 13.81 10.84
C THR A 72 5.80 12.58 10.58
N TRP A 73 5.91 11.68 11.55
CA TRP A 73 6.67 10.44 11.39
C TRP A 73 5.97 9.41 10.51
N LYS A 74 4.63 9.34 10.56
CA LYS A 74 3.85 8.54 9.60
C LYS A 74 4.10 9.02 8.17
N LEU A 75 4.02 10.33 7.90
CA LEU A 75 4.30 10.91 6.58
C LEU A 75 5.73 10.58 6.10
N LYS A 76 6.73 10.73 6.97
CA LYS A 76 8.11 10.34 6.63
C LYS A 76 8.23 8.85 6.30
N GLY A 77 7.52 7.98 7.01
CA GLY A 77 7.46 6.55 6.70
C GLY A 77 6.86 6.29 5.31
N GLU A 78 5.79 7.00 4.96
CA GLU A 78 5.21 6.96 3.62
C GLU A 78 6.22 7.41 2.56
N ASP A 79 6.92 8.54 2.75
CA ASP A 79 7.95 9.04 1.83
C ASP A 79 9.05 7.99 1.56
N VAL A 80 9.52 7.30 2.60
CA VAL A 80 10.51 6.23 2.47
C VAL A 80 9.96 5.08 1.61
N ILE A 81 8.73 4.63 1.87
CA ILE A 81 8.10 3.58 1.07
C ILE A 81 7.94 4.01 -0.39
N ARG A 82 7.48 5.23 -0.65
CA ARG A 82 7.36 5.76 -2.02
C ARG A 82 8.69 5.78 -2.77
N SER A 83 9.77 6.18 -2.09
CA SER A 83 11.11 6.23 -2.66
C SER A 83 11.82 4.86 -2.77
N SER A 84 11.28 3.81 -2.17
CA SER A 84 11.95 2.50 -2.04
C SER A 84 12.03 1.68 -3.34
N GLY A 85 11.19 2.01 -4.34
CA GLY A 85 11.00 1.19 -5.54
C GLY A 85 10.20 -0.09 -5.33
N ILE A 86 9.72 -0.36 -4.11
CA ILE A 86 8.84 -1.49 -3.81
C ILE A 86 7.42 -1.15 -4.28
N PRO A 87 6.72 -2.03 -5.03
CA PRO A 87 5.29 -1.89 -5.28
C PRO A 87 4.50 -1.82 -3.97
N TYR A 88 3.77 -0.73 -3.74
CA TYR A 88 3.13 -0.47 -2.45
C TYR A 88 1.67 -0.04 -2.58
N THR A 89 0.95 -0.08 -1.47
CA THR A 89 -0.30 0.62 -1.23
C THR A 89 -0.23 1.28 0.15
N ILE A 90 -0.51 2.58 0.23
CA ILE A 90 -0.56 3.32 1.49
C ILE A 90 -2.02 3.68 1.76
N ILE A 91 -2.58 3.09 2.81
CA ILE A 91 -3.94 3.32 3.25
C ILE A 91 -3.89 4.31 4.41
N ARG A 92 -4.65 5.39 4.32
CA ARG A 92 -4.79 6.43 5.36
C ARG A 92 -6.20 6.39 5.95
N PRO A 93 -6.48 5.52 6.94
CA PRO A 93 -7.79 5.50 7.56
C PRO A 93 -8.13 6.83 8.20
N CYS A 94 -9.40 7.23 8.09
CA CYS A 94 -9.99 8.21 8.99
C CYS A 94 -10.11 7.63 10.42
N ALA A 95 -10.88 8.25 11.31
CA ALA A 95 -10.94 7.81 12.71
C ALA A 95 -11.41 6.34 12.83
N LEU A 96 -10.59 5.50 13.44
CA LEU A 96 -10.88 4.07 13.58
C LEU A 96 -11.98 3.83 14.62
N THR A 97 -12.85 2.86 14.35
CA THR A 97 -13.91 2.41 15.27
C THR A 97 -13.82 0.90 15.51
N GLU A 98 -14.52 0.41 16.53
CA GLU A 98 -14.71 -1.03 16.82
C GLU A 98 -16.04 -1.56 16.27
N ALA A 99 -16.66 -0.84 15.32
CA ALA A 99 -17.89 -1.31 14.68
C ALA A 99 -17.58 -2.54 13.81
N PRO A 100 -18.53 -3.48 13.64
CA PRO A 100 -18.37 -4.58 12.71
C PRO A 100 -18.15 -4.11 11.26
N ALA A 101 -17.51 -4.96 10.45
CA ALA A 101 -17.38 -4.75 9.01
C ALA A 101 -18.72 -4.73 8.27
N GLY A 102 -18.68 -4.27 7.01
CA GLY A 102 -19.80 -4.34 6.06
C GLY A 102 -20.33 -2.99 5.58
N SER A 103 -19.70 -1.90 6.02
CA SER A 103 -20.03 -0.56 5.55
C SER A 103 -19.38 -0.30 4.19
N THR A 104 -20.07 0.44 3.31
CA THR A 104 -19.44 0.91 2.06
C THR A 104 -18.26 1.81 2.37
N LEU A 105 -17.15 1.58 1.67
CA LEU A 105 -15.94 2.40 1.78
C LEU A 105 -15.93 3.48 0.71
N LYS A 106 -15.47 4.67 1.08
CA LYS A 106 -15.18 5.77 0.17
C LYS A 106 -13.70 6.10 0.23
N PHE A 107 -13.06 6.12 -0.94
CA PHE A 107 -11.67 6.58 -1.07
C PHE A 107 -11.59 8.05 -1.48
N ALA A 108 -10.50 8.70 -1.09
CA ALA A 108 -10.13 10.03 -1.57
C ALA A 108 -8.60 10.18 -1.55
N GLN A 109 -8.07 11.21 -2.21
CA GLN A 109 -6.64 11.53 -2.19
C GLN A 109 -6.41 13.01 -1.85
N GLY A 110 -5.37 13.31 -1.07
CA GLY A 110 -4.95 14.68 -0.75
C GLY A 110 -5.21 15.17 0.68
N ASP A 111 -5.61 14.29 1.60
CA ASP A 111 -6.12 14.60 2.95
C ASP A 111 -7.38 15.49 2.91
N THR A 112 -8.32 15.16 2.02
CA THR A 112 -9.54 15.96 1.74
C THR A 112 -10.79 15.49 2.50
N ILE A 113 -10.80 14.30 3.10
CA ILE A 113 -11.98 13.75 3.77
C ILE A 113 -11.80 13.66 5.29
N LYS A 114 -12.92 13.71 6.00
CA LYS A 114 -13.05 13.42 7.44
C LYS A 114 -14.17 12.40 7.60
N GLY A 115 -14.05 11.53 8.60
CA GLY A 115 -15.02 10.47 8.86
C GLY A 115 -14.50 9.43 9.83
N GLN A 116 -15.13 8.27 9.81
CA GLN A 116 -14.76 7.11 10.60
C GLN A 116 -14.67 5.87 9.71
N VAL A 117 -14.00 4.82 10.18
CA VAL A 117 -13.98 3.51 9.51
C VAL A 117 -13.69 2.40 10.51
N SER A 118 -14.34 1.25 10.33
CA SER A 118 -14.12 0.06 11.15
C SER A 118 -12.71 -0.48 10.99
N ARG A 119 -12.11 -0.99 12.07
CA ARG A 119 -10.86 -1.77 11.98
C ARG A 119 -11.00 -3.04 11.14
N GLU A 120 -12.17 -3.68 11.17
CA GLU A 120 -12.44 -4.88 10.39
C GLU A 120 -12.49 -4.57 8.89
N ASP A 121 -13.16 -3.47 8.50
CA ASP A 121 -13.17 -3.02 7.10
C ASP A 121 -11.76 -2.66 6.60
N ILE A 122 -10.92 -2.06 7.46
CA ILE A 122 -9.52 -1.77 7.11
C ILE A 122 -8.70 -3.06 6.96
N ALA A 123 -8.94 -4.07 7.80
CA ALA A 123 -8.27 -5.35 7.69
C ALA A 123 -8.60 -6.03 6.35
N GLU A 124 -9.89 -6.05 5.97
CA GLU A 124 -10.33 -6.59 4.67
C GLU A 124 -9.73 -5.78 3.51
N LEU A 125 -9.77 -4.45 3.59
CA LEU A 125 -9.16 -3.57 2.58
C LEU A 125 -7.67 -3.88 2.36
N CYS A 126 -6.92 -4.16 3.43
CA CYS A 126 -5.50 -4.51 3.31
C CYS A 126 -5.28 -5.81 2.52
N ILE A 127 -6.14 -6.80 2.72
CA ILE A 127 -6.10 -8.07 2.00
C ILE A 127 -6.44 -7.85 0.53
N GLN A 128 -7.51 -7.09 0.27
CA GLN A 128 -7.99 -6.83 -1.09
C GLN A 128 -6.99 -6.00 -1.89
N ALA A 129 -6.30 -5.03 -1.28
CA ALA A 129 -5.25 -4.27 -1.96
C ALA A 129 -4.16 -5.17 -2.58
N LEU A 130 -3.77 -6.27 -1.92
CA LEU A 130 -2.70 -7.16 -2.38
C LEU A 130 -3.00 -7.86 -3.71
N THR A 131 -4.28 -8.02 -4.07
CA THR A 131 -4.69 -8.70 -5.30
C THR A 131 -5.09 -7.73 -6.41
N GLN A 132 -5.04 -6.42 -6.13
CA GLN A 132 -5.56 -5.39 -7.02
C GLN A 132 -4.44 -4.61 -7.72
N PRO A 133 -4.31 -4.73 -9.06
CA PRO A 133 -3.31 -3.98 -9.81
C PRO A 133 -3.48 -2.47 -9.70
N SER A 134 -4.72 -1.98 -9.64
CA SER A 134 -5.05 -0.55 -9.49
C SER A 134 -4.71 0.00 -8.11
N ALA A 135 -4.50 -0.85 -7.11
CA ALA A 135 -4.03 -0.44 -5.79
C ALA A 135 -2.50 -0.18 -5.77
N CYS A 136 -1.77 -0.56 -6.82
CA CYS A 136 -0.32 -0.45 -6.88
C CYS A 136 0.16 0.99 -7.05
N HIS A 137 1.15 1.38 -6.24
CA HIS A 137 1.73 2.73 -6.18
C HIS A 137 0.69 3.81 -5.87
N THR A 138 -0.26 3.52 -4.98
CA THR A 138 -1.29 4.47 -4.58
C THR A 138 -1.19 4.83 -3.10
N THR A 139 -1.47 6.10 -2.80
CA THR A 139 -1.75 6.59 -1.46
C THR A 139 -3.15 7.20 -1.41
N PHE A 140 -4.00 6.73 -0.49
CA PHE A 140 -5.38 7.21 -0.39
C PHE A 140 -5.92 7.19 1.03
N GLU A 141 -6.89 8.06 1.29
CA GLU A 141 -7.70 8.11 2.50
C GLU A 141 -8.93 7.22 2.37
N VAL A 142 -9.39 6.67 3.49
CA VAL A 142 -10.61 5.86 3.51
C VAL A 142 -11.50 6.22 4.70
N LYS A 143 -12.81 6.26 4.45
CA LYS A 143 -13.87 6.33 5.45
C LYS A 143 -15.05 5.43 5.05
N THR A 144 -15.96 5.18 5.99
CA THR A 144 -17.27 4.61 5.67
C THR A 144 -18.23 5.68 5.15
N GLU A 145 -19.07 5.30 4.20
CA GLU A 145 -20.28 6.06 3.86
C GLU A 145 -21.43 5.61 4.77
N ALA A 146 -22.19 6.57 5.29
CA ALA A 146 -23.36 6.27 6.12
C ALA A 146 -24.45 5.58 5.29
N ASP A 147 -25.22 4.70 5.94
CA ASP A 147 -26.44 4.08 5.42
C ASP A 147 -26.31 3.32 4.10
N SER A 148 -25.15 2.70 3.84
CA SER A 148 -24.94 1.86 2.67
C SER A 148 -24.20 0.57 3.03
N GLN A 149 -24.67 -0.55 2.46
CA GLN A 149 -24.00 -1.84 2.54
C GLN A 149 -23.02 -1.96 1.37
N PHE A 150 -21.81 -2.40 1.68
CA PHE A 150 -20.79 -2.55 0.65
C PHE A 150 -21.21 -3.58 -0.40
N SER A 151 -21.17 -3.18 -1.67
CA SER A 151 -21.58 -4.03 -2.80
C SER A 151 -20.57 -5.11 -3.16
N GLY A 152 -19.37 -5.12 -2.55
CA GLY A 152 -18.30 -6.07 -2.86
C GLY A 152 -17.42 -5.67 -4.04
N ASN A 153 -17.69 -4.53 -4.71
CA ASN A 153 -16.97 -4.15 -5.93
C ASN A 153 -15.66 -3.41 -5.63
N TRP A 154 -14.64 -4.16 -5.21
CA TRP A 154 -13.29 -3.63 -4.95
C TRP A 154 -12.63 -3.05 -6.21
N ASP A 155 -12.81 -3.69 -7.36
CA ASP A 155 -12.19 -3.26 -8.63
C ASP A 155 -12.58 -1.82 -8.96
N GLU A 156 -13.86 -1.48 -8.83
CA GLU A 156 -14.40 -0.14 -9.06
C GLU A 156 -13.78 0.87 -8.08
N LEU A 157 -13.78 0.57 -6.78
CA LEU A 157 -13.21 1.45 -5.76
C LEU A 157 -11.72 1.78 -6.04
N PHE A 158 -10.92 0.79 -6.39
CA PHE A 158 -9.50 1.01 -6.67
C PHE A 158 -9.28 1.65 -8.03
N SER A 159 -10.17 1.45 -9.01
CA SER A 159 -10.01 2.02 -10.36
C SER A 159 -10.06 3.55 -10.42
N GLU A 160 -10.68 4.18 -9.42
CA GLU A 160 -10.76 5.64 -9.31
C GLU A 160 -9.47 6.28 -8.77
N LEU A 161 -8.57 5.48 -8.20
CA LEU A 161 -7.32 5.97 -7.61
C LEU A 161 -6.31 6.36 -8.69
N LYS A 162 -5.58 7.44 -8.42
CA LYS A 162 -4.41 7.84 -9.19
C LYS A 162 -3.15 7.29 -8.52
N SER A 163 -2.24 6.76 -9.33
CA SER A 163 -0.88 6.44 -8.89
C SER A 163 -0.19 7.71 -8.39
N ASP A 164 0.62 7.54 -7.35
CA ASP A 164 1.49 8.57 -6.78
C ASP A 164 2.62 9.00 -7.74
#